data_AF-A0A967SE83-F1
#
_entry.id   AF-A0A967SE83-F1
#
_cell.length_a   1.000
_cell.length_b   1.000
_cell.length_c   1.000
_cell.angle_alpha   90.00
_cell.angle_beta   90.00
_cell.angle_gamma   90.00
#
_symmetry.space_group_name_H-M   'P 1'
#
loop_
_entity.id
_entity.type
_entity.pdbx_description
1 polymer ?
#
loop_
_entity_poly.entity_id
_entity_poly.type
_entity_poly.pdbx_seq_one_letter_code
_entity_poly.pdbx_strand_id
1 'polypeptide(L)'
;EAGAGRSRVDDPPYFTVGAGAFDFEDEDTAADFRLEYRSDLRLLIFKPFIGLSGTSDSAVFLYGGLGLDLYVAPRWVITPNAA
;
A
#
# COMPACT_ATOMS: atom_id res chain seq x y z
N GLU A 1 18.28 23.86 -20.51
CA GLU A 1 18.01 23.95 -19.05
C GLU A 1 17.87 22.54 -18.49
N ALA A 2 18.75 22.18 -17.57
CA ALA A 2 18.68 20.92 -16.85
C ALA A 2 17.58 21.04 -15.78
N GLY A 3 16.45 20.36 -15.99
CA GLY A 3 15.42 20.21 -14.97
C GLY A 3 15.97 19.36 -13.84
N ALA A 4 16.46 20.01 -12.79
CA ALA A 4 16.73 19.38 -11.51
C ALA A 4 15.40 18.82 -10.96
N GLY A 5 15.10 17.58 -11.31
CA GLY A 5 13.96 16.83 -10.78
C GLY A 5 14.09 16.80 -9.27
N ARG A 6 13.14 17.42 -8.59
CA ARG A 6 13.06 17.51 -7.13
C ARG A 6 13.11 16.11 -6.52
N SER A 7 14.30 15.69 -6.10
CA SER A 7 14.44 14.69 -5.05
C SER A 7 14.14 15.38 -3.71
N ARG A 8 13.44 14.67 -2.80
CA ARG A 8 13.19 15.04 -1.39
C ARG A 8 11.97 15.90 -1.08
N VAL A 9 10.78 15.43 -1.42
CA VAL A 9 9.69 15.55 -0.43
C VAL A 9 9.52 14.14 0.08
N ASP A 10 9.94 13.89 1.32
CA ASP A 10 9.50 12.69 2.02
C ASP A 10 7.97 12.81 2.12
N ASP A 11 7.24 11.94 1.42
CA ASP A 11 5.78 11.98 1.44
C ASP A 11 5.31 11.91 2.89
N PRO A 12 4.41 12.80 3.33
CA PRO A 12 3.89 12.72 4.68
C PRO A 12 3.23 11.36 4.89
N PRO A 13 3.22 10.82 6.12
CA PRO A 13 2.53 9.57 6.37
C PRO A 13 1.04 9.71 6.03
N TYR A 14 0.46 8.65 5.48
CA TYR A 14 -0.93 8.65 5.01
C TYR A 14 -1.62 7.33 5.29
N PHE A 15 -2.95 7.38 5.38
CA PHE A 15 -3.78 6.17 5.42
C PHE A 15 -4.23 5.79 4.01
N THR A 16 -4.22 4.49 3.73
CA THR A 16 -4.86 3.89 2.55
C THR A 16 -6.08 3.13 2.99
N VAL A 17 -7.13 3.17 2.16
CA VAL A 17 -8.28 2.29 2.28
C VAL A 17 -8.43 1.52 0.98
N GLY A 18 -8.75 0.25 1.09
CA GLY A 18 -8.92 -0.65 -0.04
C GLY A 18 -10.14 -1.54 0.17
N ALA A 19 -10.72 -1.98 -0.95
CA ALA A 19 -11.71 -3.03 -0.95
C ALA A 19 -11.47 -3.93 -2.16
N GLY A 20 -11.82 -5.20 -2.04
CA GLY A 20 -11.73 -6.18 -3.10
C GLY A 20 -12.71 -7.32 -2.88
N ALA A 21 -12.67 -8.30 -3.76
CA ALA A 21 -13.26 -9.60 -3.52
C ALA A 21 -12.36 -10.66 -4.13
N PHE A 22 -12.46 -11.87 -3.62
CA PHE A 22 -11.73 -13.05 -4.07
C PHE A 22 -12.71 -14.22 -4.27
N ASP A 23 -12.23 -15.30 -4.89
CA ASP A 23 -13.00 -16.51 -5.20
C ASP A 23 -14.27 -16.25 -6.01
N PHE A 24 -14.16 -15.43 -7.07
CA PHE A 24 -15.26 -15.14 -8.01
C PHE A 24 -15.66 -16.33 -8.90
N GLU A 25 -14.80 -17.35 -9.00
CA GLU A 25 -15.04 -18.53 -9.84
C GLU A 25 -15.82 -19.63 -9.09
N ASP A 26 -16.01 -19.49 -7.78
CA ASP A 26 -16.75 -20.42 -6.93
C ASP A 26 -17.93 -19.70 -6.22
N GLU A 27 -18.83 -20.49 -5.59
CA GLU A 27 -20.03 -19.97 -4.89
C GLU A 27 -19.69 -19.17 -3.61
N ASP A 28 -18.43 -19.20 -3.17
CA ASP A 28 -17.90 -18.58 -1.94
C ASP A 28 -17.19 -17.24 -2.22
N THR A 29 -17.76 -16.40 -3.09
CA THR A 29 -17.22 -15.06 -3.33
C THR A 29 -17.20 -14.25 -2.04
N ALA A 30 -16.01 -13.87 -1.59
CA ALA A 30 -15.82 -13.14 -0.34
C ALA A 30 -15.27 -11.74 -0.59
N ALA A 31 -15.84 -10.74 0.10
CA ALA A 31 -15.34 -9.37 0.08
C ALA A 31 -14.16 -9.21 1.04
N ASP A 32 -13.20 -8.35 0.68
CA ASP A 32 -12.07 -7.91 1.50
C ASP A 32 -12.10 -6.39 1.66
N PHE A 33 -11.80 -5.90 2.85
CA PHE A 33 -11.62 -4.49 3.17
C PHE A 33 -10.28 -4.30 3.87
N ARG A 34 -9.53 -3.28 3.47
CA ARG A 34 -8.20 -2.97 3.97
C ARG A 34 -8.08 -1.54 4.45
N LEU A 35 -7.38 -1.35 5.56
CA LEU A 35 -6.94 -0.06 6.08
C LEU A 35 -5.46 -0.17 6.40
N GLU A 36 -4.61 0.66 5.79
CA GLU A 36 -3.18 0.67 6.08
C GLU A 36 -2.70 2.05 6.47
N TYR A 37 -1.76 2.09 7.40
CA TYR A 37 -0.94 3.26 7.70
C TYR A 37 0.40 3.12 6.97
N ARG A 38 0.68 4.09 6.08
CA ARG A 38 1.92 4.17 5.32
C ARG A 38 2.81 5.20 5.99
N SER A 39 3.97 4.75 6.50
CA SER A 39 4.90 5.62 7.22
C SER A 39 5.80 6.40 6.25
N ASP A 40 6.22 7.57 6.69
CA ASP A 40 7.32 8.37 6.13
C ASP A 40 8.71 7.86 6.55
N LEU A 41 8.78 6.87 7.44
CA LEU A 41 10.04 6.22 7.83
C LEU A 41 10.72 5.61 6.60
N ARG A 42 12.02 5.88 6.46
CA ARG A 42 12.84 5.37 5.37
C ARG A 42 13.88 4.39 5.92
N LEU A 43 13.65 3.11 5.67
CA LEU A 43 14.60 2.02 5.92
C LEU A 43 15.39 1.77 4.63
N LEU A 44 16.50 2.49 4.45
CA LEU A 44 17.27 2.55 3.19
C LEU A 44 16.42 3.08 2.02
N ILE A 45 15.93 2.18 1.18
CA ILE A 45 15.05 2.47 0.04
C ILE A 45 13.60 2.05 0.29
N PHE A 46 13.33 1.33 1.39
CA PHE A 46 12.02 0.80 1.72
C PHE A 46 11.30 1.70 2.72
N LYS A 47 9.97 1.73 2.63
CA LYS A 47 9.06 2.39 3.58
C LYS A 47 8.20 1.33 4.27
N PRO A 48 8.25 1.22 5.61
CA PRO A 48 7.42 0.27 6.33
C PRO A 48 5.97 0.73 6.38
N PHE A 49 5.06 -0.23 6.48
CA PHE A 49 3.64 0.01 6.69
C PHE A 49 3.03 -1.05 7.60
N ILE A 50 1.88 -0.73 8.16
CA ILE A 50 1.07 -1.65 8.97
C ILE A 50 -0.39 -1.51 8.53
N GLY A 51 -1.10 -2.62 8.46
CA GLY A 51 -2.46 -2.65 7.96
C GLY A 51 -3.33 -3.69 8.64
N LEU A 52 -4.63 -3.48 8.49
CA LEU A 52 -5.69 -4.37 8.92
C LEU A 52 -6.48 -4.78 7.68
N SER A 53 -6.87 -6.05 7.60
CA SER A 53 -7.76 -6.60 6.59
C SER A 53 -8.93 -7.27 7.30
N GLY A 54 -10.13 -7.11 6.75
CA GLY A 54 -11.33 -7.81 7.20
C GLY A 54 -12.08 -8.38 6.00
N THR A 55 -12.61 -9.59 6.13
CA THR A 55 -13.37 -10.25 5.06
C THR A 55 -14.85 -10.41 5.42
N SER A 56 -15.71 -10.62 4.42
CA SER A 56 -17.14 -10.93 4.64
C SER A 56 -17.37 -12.23 5.40
N ASP A 57 -16.39 -13.15 5.37
CA ASP A 57 -16.45 -14.43 6.11
C ASP A 57 -15.96 -14.31 7.55
N SER A 58 -16.00 -13.09 8.09
CA SER A 58 -15.66 -12.78 9.49
C SER A 58 -14.20 -13.05 9.87
N ALA A 59 -13.29 -13.09 8.90
CA ALA A 59 -11.85 -13.13 9.17
C ALA A 59 -11.29 -11.70 9.31
N VAL A 60 -10.40 -11.47 10.27
CA VAL A 60 -9.71 -10.20 10.47
C VAL A 60 -8.23 -10.46 10.70
N PHE A 61 -7.38 -9.75 9.97
CA PHE A 61 -5.94 -9.93 9.99
C PHE A 61 -5.23 -8.60 10.21
N LEU A 62 -4.19 -8.63 11.05
CA LEU A 62 -3.18 -7.57 11.14
C LEU A 62 -1.97 -8.01 10.32
N TYR A 63 -1.47 -7.12 9.47
CA TYR A 63 -0.28 -7.36 8.66
C TYR A 63 0.62 -6.14 8.66
N GLY A 64 1.88 -6.33 8.29
CA GLY A 64 2.85 -5.25 8.17
C GLY A 64 3.92 -5.64 7.18
N GLY A 65 4.48 -4.65 6.50
CA GLY A 65 5.31 -4.93 5.35
C GLY A 65 6.27 -3.80 4.99
N LEU A 66 6.99 -4.00 3.90
CA LEU A 66 7.90 -3.04 3.30
C LEU A 66 7.46 -2.72 1.88
N GLY A 67 7.40 -1.43 1.54
CA GLY A 67 7.12 -0.92 0.19
C GLY A 67 8.31 -0.17 -0.39
N LEU A 68 8.41 -0.13 -1.71
CA LEU A 68 9.40 0.66 -2.45
C LEU A 68 8.67 1.59 -3.43
N ASP A 69 8.84 2.90 -3.32
CA ASP A 69 8.18 3.86 -4.21
C ASP A 69 9.00 4.11 -5.49
N LEU A 70 8.43 3.72 -6.63
CA LEU A 70 8.99 3.92 -7.96
C LEU A 70 8.22 5.03 -8.70
N TYR A 71 8.84 6.19 -8.87
CA TYR A 71 8.26 7.35 -9.56
C TYR A 71 8.43 7.21 -11.08
N VAL A 72 7.37 6.84 -11.80
CA VAL A 72 7.44 6.52 -13.24
C VAL A 72 7.03 7.67 -14.16
N ALA A 73 6.22 8.61 -13.66
CA ALA A 73 5.83 9.84 -14.37
C ALA A 73 5.33 10.89 -13.35
N PRO A 74 5.11 12.17 -13.75
CA PRO A 74 4.55 13.15 -12.83
C PRO A 74 3.21 12.66 -12.26
N ARG A 75 3.13 12.56 -10.92
CA ARG A 75 1.96 12.06 -10.18
C ARG A 75 1.67 10.56 -10.32
N TRP A 76 2.56 9.79 -10.94
CA TRP A 76 2.44 8.33 -11.06
C TRP A 76 3.55 7.65 -10.26
N VAL A 77 3.13 6.89 -9.25
CA VAL A 77 4.01 6.13 -8.37
C VAL A 77 3.53 4.68 -8.38
N ILE A 78 4.46 3.75 -8.58
CA ILE A 78 4.22 2.32 -8.42
C ILE A 78 4.91 1.90 -7.14
N THR A 79 4.17 1.28 -6.22
CA THR A 79 4.71 0.82 -4.94
C THR A 79 4.63 -0.70 -4.84
N PRO A 80 5.59 -1.47 -5.40
CA PRO A 80 5.76 -2.86 -5.02
C PRO A 80 5.95 -2.97 -3.51
N ASN A 81 5.30 -3.95 -2.91
CA ASN A 81 5.34 -4.20 -1.48
C ASN A 81 5.22 -5.69 -1.16
N ALA A 82 5.68 -6.08 0.02
CA ALA A 82 5.51 -7.41 0.58
C ALA A 82 5.08 -7.28 2.06
N ALA A 83 4.11 -8.11 2.46
CA ALA A 83 3.55 -8.22 3.80
C ALA A 83 3.37 -9.70 4.17
#